data_AF-R7SJV8-F1
#
_entry.id   AF-R7SJV8-F1
#
_cell.length_a   1.000
_cell.length_b   1.000
_cell.length_c   1.000
_cell.angle_alpha   90.00
_cell.angle_beta   90.00
_cell.angle_gamma   90.00
#
_symmetry.space_group_name_H-M   'P 1'
#
loop_
_entity.id
_entity.type
_entity.pdbx_description
1 polymer ?
#
loop_
_entity_poly.entity_id
_entity_poly.type
_entity_poly.pdbx_seq_one_letter_code
_entity_poly.pdbx_strand_id
1 'polypeptide(L)'
;MKANEKTVILHPDVILVPYRYDSIAASTYHEWMTSEELRELTASEPLTLEEEYEMQRKWQEDEDKLTFILLSGLSFDAKEDDQKVTPERLEGLPMIGDVNLFFKGAPDEEDFEVEVEIMIAEPAYRRRGVAHTALQLMLSYATDPSSPKPLPVPKDRFVARIGERNEASIRLFEKLGFSITKRAAVFEEVELRLTDESKVWTRGDVKLLDG
;
A
#
# COMPACT_ATOMS: atom_id res chain seq x y z
N MET A 1 7.90 -8.26 4.14
CA MET A 1 7.62 -7.16 5.11
C MET A 1 8.78 -6.76 6.02
N LYS A 2 9.92 -7.48 6.06
CA LYS A 2 11.07 -7.09 6.92
C LYS A 2 11.55 -5.65 6.69
N ALA A 3 11.49 -5.16 5.45
CA ALA A 3 11.95 -3.82 5.10
C ALA A 3 11.15 -2.69 5.78
N ASN A 4 9.90 -2.91 6.16
CA ASN A 4 9.06 -1.89 6.77
C ASN A 4 8.51 -2.27 8.15
N GLU A 5 9.02 -3.34 8.78
CA GLU A 5 8.47 -3.91 10.04
C GLU A 5 8.30 -2.91 11.19
N LYS A 6 9.11 -1.85 11.21
CA LYS A 6 9.14 -0.80 12.23
C LYS A 6 8.90 0.58 11.65
N THR A 7 8.49 0.69 10.39
CA THR A 7 8.35 1.97 9.71
C THR A 7 6.91 2.44 9.83
N VAL A 8 6.70 3.66 10.33
CA VAL A 8 5.42 4.36 10.26
C VAL A 8 5.60 5.62 9.43
N ILE A 9 4.68 5.88 8.50
CA ILE A 9 4.69 7.11 7.71
C ILE A 9 3.48 7.94 8.10
N LEU A 10 3.71 9.09 8.72
CA LEU A 10 2.68 9.98 9.20
C LEU A 10 2.31 11.02 8.13
N HIS A 11 1.01 11.20 7.92
CA HIS A 11 0.45 12.32 7.15
C HIS A 11 -0.92 12.70 7.74
N PRO A 12 -1.33 13.98 7.74
CA PRO A 12 -2.59 14.41 8.37
C PRO A 12 -3.85 13.66 7.89
N ASP A 13 -3.89 13.26 6.62
CA ASP A 13 -5.05 12.54 6.06
C ASP A 13 -5.00 11.03 6.31
N VAL A 14 -3.81 10.43 6.36
CA VAL A 14 -3.61 8.98 6.37
C VAL A 14 -2.27 8.61 7.00
N ILE A 15 -2.25 7.53 7.76
CA ILE A 15 -1.04 7.00 8.38
C ILE A 15 -0.80 5.60 7.82
N LEU A 16 0.42 5.34 7.36
CA LEU A 16 0.85 4.01 6.89
C LEU A 16 1.59 3.31 8.02
N VAL A 17 1.09 2.15 8.44
CA VAL A 17 1.66 1.34 9.52
C VAL A 17 2.00 -0.06 9.00
N PRO A 18 3.01 -0.75 9.55
CA PRO A 18 3.33 -2.09 9.11
C PRO A 18 2.16 -3.02 9.39
N TYR A 19 1.90 -4.00 8.52
CA TYR A 19 0.84 -4.98 8.72
C TYR A 19 1.24 -5.98 9.82
N ARG A 20 0.93 -5.68 11.09
CA ARG A 20 1.31 -6.51 12.24
C ARG A 20 0.31 -7.63 12.49
N TYR A 21 0.80 -8.72 13.11
CA TYR A 21 -0.02 -9.79 13.70
C TYR A 21 -0.68 -9.27 14.99
N ASP A 22 -1.60 -8.31 14.85
CA ASP A 22 -2.56 -8.04 15.90
C ASP A 22 -3.93 -8.61 15.45
N SER A 23 -4.69 -9.12 16.42
CA SER A 23 -5.97 -9.77 16.14
C SER A 23 -7.01 -8.80 15.56
N ILE A 24 -6.81 -7.49 15.72
CA ILE A 24 -7.72 -6.45 15.26
C ILE A 24 -7.55 -6.23 13.75
N ALA A 25 -6.31 -6.09 13.26
CA ALA A 25 -6.00 -5.94 11.85
C ALA A 25 -6.41 -7.18 11.06
N ALA A 26 -6.11 -8.38 11.58
CA ALA A 26 -6.49 -9.63 10.90
C ALA A 26 -8.02 -9.83 10.85
N SER A 27 -8.74 -9.54 11.94
CA SER A 27 -10.21 -9.65 11.94
C SER A 27 -10.89 -8.60 11.07
N THR A 28 -10.40 -7.36 11.08
CA THR A 28 -10.91 -6.27 10.23
C THR A 28 -10.66 -6.58 8.75
N TYR A 29 -9.46 -7.04 8.40
CA TYR A 29 -9.13 -7.42 7.03
C TYR A 29 -10.00 -8.59 6.54
N HIS A 30 -10.20 -9.60 7.39
CA HIS A 30 -11.10 -10.72 7.08
C HIS A 30 -12.54 -10.24 6.85
N GLU A 31 -13.05 -9.32 7.67
CA GLU A 31 -14.38 -8.73 7.47
C GLU A 31 -14.49 -8.03 6.11
N TRP A 32 -13.47 -7.26 5.70
CA TRP A 32 -13.43 -6.65 4.37
C TRP A 32 -13.46 -7.70 3.25
N MET A 33 -12.72 -8.79 3.39
CA MET A 33 -12.67 -9.86 2.40
C MET A 33 -13.97 -10.68 2.32
N THR A 34 -14.94 -10.48 3.23
CA THR A 34 -16.30 -11.03 3.05
C THR A 34 -17.09 -10.33 1.95
N SER A 35 -16.73 -9.08 1.60
CA SER A 35 -17.37 -8.31 0.54
C SER A 35 -17.00 -8.83 -0.85
N GLU A 36 -18.01 -9.19 -1.65
CA GLU A 36 -17.81 -9.60 -3.06
C GLU A 36 -17.27 -8.45 -3.92
N GLU A 37 -17.78 -7.23 -3.73
CA GLU A 37 -17.30 -6.04 -4.44
C GLU A 37 -15.80 -5.80 -4.20
N LEU A 38 -15.34 -5.93 -2.94
CA LEU A 38 -13.92 -5.73 -2.63
C LEU A 38 -13.07 -6.81 -3.27
N ARG A 39 -13.48 -8.08 -3.14
CA ARG A 39 -12.78 -9.22 -3.75
C ARG A 39 -12.69 -9.12 -5.26
N GLU A 40 -13.74 -8.69 -5.94
CA GLU A 40 -13.73 -8.44 -7.38
C GLU A 40 -12.74 -7.33 -7.75
N LEU A 41 -12.72 -6.23 -7.00
CA LEU A 41 -11.84 -5.09 -7.26
C LEU A 41 -10.36 -5.36 -6.96
N THR A 42 -10.07 -6.28 -6.03
CA THR A 42 -8.71 -6.69 -5.64
C THR A 42 -8.31 -8.07 -6.19
N ALA A 43 -9.13 -8.65 -7.08
CA ALA A 43 -8.95 -10.00 -7.63
C ALA A 43 -8.59 -11.06 -6.56
N SER A 44 -9.23 -10.98 -5.39
CA SER A 44 -8.92 -11.80 -4.21
C SER A 44 -9.92 -12.94 -4.01
N GLU A 45 -9.42 -14.12 -3.65
CA GLU A 45 -10.25 -15.28 -3.29
C GLU A 45 -10.68 -15.21 -1.82
N PRO A 46 -11.86 -15.74 -1.46
CA PRO A 46 -12.29 -15.78 -0.06
C PRO A 46 -11.43 -16.77 0.74
N LEU A 47 -10.93 -16.31 1.88
CA LEU A 47 -10.23 -17.12 2.87
C LEU A 47 -11.02 -17.19 4.16
N THR A 48 -10.87 -18.28 4.91
CA THR A 48 -11.32 -18.36 6.29
C THR A 48 -10.45 -17.46 7.18
N LEU A 49 -10.97 -17.06 8.35
CA LEU A 49 -10.22 -16.24 9.30
C LEU A 49 -8.89 -16.89 9.72
N GLU A 50 -8.86 -18.22 9.86
CA GLU A 50 -7.63 -18.96 10.19
C GLU A 50 -6.61 -18.92 9.05
N GLU A 51 -7.06 -19.05 7.80
CA GLU A 51 -6.22 -18.90 6.61
C GLU A 51 -5.67 -17.47 6.46
N GLU A 52 -6.45 -16.44 6.79
CA GLU A 52 -5.98 -15.05 6.83
C GLU A 52 -4.85 -14.87 7.85
N TYR A 53 -5.00 -15.43 9.06
CA TYR A 53 -3.92 -15.42 10.06
C TYR A 53 -2.67 -16.17 9.58
N GLU A 54 -2.83 -17.26 8.83
CA GLU A 54 -1.70 -17.97 8.22
C GLU A 54 -1.03 -17.16 7.11
N MET A 55 -1.80 -16.55 6.21
CA MET A 55 -1.28 -15.71 5.13
C MET A 55 -0.56 -14.48 5.68
N GLN A 56 -1.15 -13.79 6.66
CA GLN A 56 -0.53 -12.66 7.34
C GLN A 56 0.83 -13.04 7.95
N ARG A 57 0.92 -14.20 8.59
CA ARG A 57 2.19 -14.70 9.17
C ARG A 57 3.23 -14.98 8.09
N LYS A 58 2.83 -15.55 6.94
CA LYS A 58 3.75 -15.79 5.83
C LYS A 58 4.27 -14.48 5.23
N TRP A 59 3.38 -13.51 4.99
CA TRP A 59 3.74 -12.22 4.39
C TRP A 59 4.73 -11.41 5.23
N GLN A 60 4.75 -11.62 6.55
CA GLN A 60 5.76 -10.99 7.40
C GLN A 60 7.20 -11.32 6.99
N GLU A 61 7.44 -12.56 6.59
CA GLU A 61 8.76 -13.05 6.21
C GLU A 61 9.07 -12.86 4.72
N ASP A 62 8.06 -12.57 3.88
CA ASP A 62 8.21 -12.37 2.44
C ASP A 62 9.14 -11.20 2.11
N GLU A 63 10.15 -11.47 1.30
CA GLU A 63 11.11 -10.46 0.84
C GLU A 63 10.67 -9.81 -0.48
N ASP A 64 9.67 -10.40 -1.14
CA ASP A 64 9.06 -9.98 -2.39
C ASP A 64 7.72 -9.23 -2.19
N LYS A 65 7.34 -8.92 -0.94
CA LYS A 65 6.14 -8.15 -0.61
C LYS A 65 6.39 -7.10 0.47
N LEU A 66 5.88 -5.89 0.23
CA LEU A 66 5.87 -4.78 1.18
C LEU A 66 4.47 -4.17 1.24
N THR A 67 3.82 -4.30 2.40
CA THR A 67 2.46 -3.85 2.68
C THR A 67 2.46 -2.83 3.80
N PHE A 68 1.70 -1.76 3.64
CA PHE A 68 1.28 -0.90 4.74
C PHE A 68 -0.23 -0.98 4.90
N ILE A 69 -0.67 -1.06 6.15
CA ILE A 69 -2.06 -0.80 6.51
C ILE A 69 -2.28 0.71 6.59
N LEU A 70 -3.42 1.14 6.08
CA LEU A 70 -3.84 2.54 6.10
C LEU A 70 -4.74 2.77 7.32
N LEU A 71 -4.30 3.67 8.20
CA LEU A 71 -5.12 4.23 9.27
C LEU A 71 -5.57 5.64 8.91
N SER A 72 -6.75 6.05 9.36
CA SER A 72 -7.19 7.45 9.19
C SER A 72 -6.34 8.41 10.04
N GLY A 73 -5.75 9.42 9.39
CA GLY A 73 -4.96 10.44 10.09
C GLY A 73 -5.78 11.54 10.77
N LEU A 74 -7.08 11.63 10.48
CA LEU A 74 -7.92 12.78 10.84
C LEU A 74 -8.01 13.09 12.35
N SER A 75 -7.79 12.07 13.20
CA SER A 75 -7.86 12.21 14.65
C SER A 75 -6.50 12.01 15.33
N PHE A 76 -5.42 11.90 14.56
CA PHE A 76 -4.09 11.68 15.11
C PHE A 76 -3.44 13.02 15.47
N ASP A 77 -3.12 13.20 16.76
CA ASP A 77 -2.38 14.37 17.21
C ASP A 77 -0.87 14.15 16.99
N ALA A 78 -0.33 14.76 15.93
CA ALA A 78 1.07 14.69 15.57
C ALA A 78 1.96 15.65 16.39
N LYS A 79 1.42 16.38 17.38
CA LYS A 79 2.13 17.44 18.11
C LYS A 79 3.28 16.99 19.01
N GLU A 80 3.50 15.69 19.19
CA GLU A 80 4.69 15.18 19.86
C GLU A 80 5.83 14.99 18.84
N ASP A 81 6.88 15.81 18.98
CA ASP A 81 8.13 15.73 18.20
C ASP A 81 9.02 14.57 18.65
N ASP A 82 8.43 13.39 18.80
CA ASP A 82 9.17 12.17 19.07
C ASP A 82 9.62 11.54 17.75
N GLN A 83 10.85 11.05 17.71
CA GLN A 83 11.34 10.24 16.59
C GLN A 83 10.61 8.89 16.48
N LYS A 84 9.86 8.52 17.52
CA LYS A 84 9.16 7.26 17.63
C LYS A 84 7.66 7.44 17.79
N VAL A 85 6.90 6.48 17.27
CA VAL A 85 5.45 6.34 17.47
C VAL A 85 5.23 5.07 18.28
N THR A 86 4.32 5.07 19.24
CA THR A 86 3.99 3.87 20.02
C THR A 86 2.67 3.25 19.54
N PRO A 87 2.47 1.93 19.69
CA PRO A 87 1.21 1.26 19.34
C PRO A 87 -0.02 1.90 19.99
N GLU A 88 0.10 2.38 21.23
CA GLU A 88 -1.00 3.00 21.98
C GLU A 88 -1.48 4.32 21.34
N ARG A 89 -0.60 5.04 20.63
CA ARG A 89 -0.98 6.25 19.89
C ARG A 89 -1.73 5.94 18.59
N LEU A 90 -1.56 4.73 18.06
CA LEU A 90 -2.21 4.26 16.85
C LEU A 90 -3.51 3.51 17.19
N GLU A 91 -3.64 3.03 18.43
CA GLU A 91 -4.83 2.33 18.92
C GLU A 91 -6.08 3.20 18.78
N GLY A 92 -7.16 2.60 18.27
CA GLY A 92 -8.43 3.28 18.07
C GLY A 92 -8.51 4.16 16.82
N LEU A 93 -7.41 4.34 16.06
CA LEU A 93 -7.50 4.93 14.74
C LEU A 93 -8.21 3.96 13.78
N PRO A 94 -9.20 4.42 13.00
CA PRO A 94 -9.88 3.58 12.03
C PRO A 94 -8.91 3.01 11.00
N MET A 95 -8.88 1.69 10.87
CA MET A 95 -8.26 0.98 9.75
C MET A 95 -9.15 1.19 8.52
N ILE A 96 -8.59 1.61 7.39
CA ILE A 96 -9.40 2.03 6.22
C ILE A 96 -9.00 1.38 4.91
N GLY A 97 -7.90 0.62 4.90
CA GLY A 97 -7.43 -0.13 3.74
C GLY A 97 -5.96 -0.49 3.87
N ASP A 98 -5.31 -0.74 2.74
CA ASP A 98 -3.91 -1.13 2.64
C ASP A 98 -3.31 -0.70 1.28
N VAL A 99 -1.98 -0.66 1.23
CA VAL A 99 -1.20 -0.40 0.02
C VAL A 99 -0.03 -1.38 -0.05
N ASN A 100 0.17 -2.00 -1.20
CA ASN A 100 1.11 -3.09 -1.42
C ASN A 100 2.12 -2.75 -2.53
N LEU A 101 3.33 -3.27 -2.36
CA LEU A 101 4.33 -3.46 -3.40
C LEU A 101 4.65 -4.95 -3.51
N PHE A 102 4.54 -5.50 -4.71
CA PHE A 102 4.95 -6.86 -5.04
C PHE A 102 6.17 -6.82 -5.97
N PHE A 103 7.27 -7.40 -5.53
CA PHE A 103 8.54 -7.40 -6.25
C PHE A 103 8.60 -8.66 -7.13
N LYS A 104 8.83 -8.48 -8.42
CA LYS A 104 8.96 -9.56 -9.41
C LYS A 104 10.36 -9.50 -10.01
N GLY A 105 11.06 -10.64 -10.01
CA GLY A 105 12.47 -10.70 -10.43
C GLY A 105 13.44 -10.16 -9.37
N ALA A 106 14.74 -10.25 -9.64
CA ALA A 106 15.76 -9.65 -8.76
C ALA A 106 16.08 -8.20 -9.17
N PRO A 107 16.43 -7.28 -8.23
CA PRO A 107 16.68 -5.86 -8.55
C PRO A 107 17.72 -5.58 -9.63
N ASP A 108 18.65 -6.51 -9.86
CA ASP A 108 19.73 -6.41 -10.84
C ASP A 108 19.36 -7.05 -12.21
N GLU A 109 18.16 -7.60 -12.35
CA GLU A 109 17.68 -8.27 -13.57
C GLU A 109 16.81 -7.35 -14.44
N GLU A 110 16.83 -7.56 -15.77
CA GLU A 110 16.11 -6.70 -16.72
C GLU A 110 14.59 -6.76 -16.55
N ASP A 111 14.07 -7.91 -16.11
CA ASP A 111 12.66 -8.19 -15.85
C ASP A 111 12.21 -7.78 -14.43
N PHE A 112 13.06 -7.08 -13.67
CA PHE A 112 12.69 -6.52 -12.39
C PHE A 112 11.54 -5.53 -12.52
N GLU A 113 10.45 -5.81 -11.81
CA GLU A 113 9.26 -4.98 -11.75
C GLU A 113 8.71 -4.93 -10.33
N VAL A 114 8.12 -3.80 -9.95
CA VAL A 114 7.44 -3.64 -8.67
C VAL A 114 6.01 -3.22 -8.91
N GLU A 115 5.09 -4.14 -8.64
CA GLU A 115 3.66 -3.93 -8.81
C GLU A 115 3.07 -3.20 -7.61
N VAL A 116 2.36 -2.11 -7.89
CA VAL A 116 1.76 -1.24 -6.87
C VAL A 116 0.26 -1.45 -6.84
N GLU A 117 -0.26 -1.82 -5.67
CA GLU A 117 -1.68 -2.01 -5.45
C GLU A 117 -2.16 -1.21 -4.24
N ILE A 118 -3.43 -0.78 -4.27
CA ILE A 118 -4.05 -0.09 -3.15
C ILE A 118 -5.53 -0.46 -3.04
N MET A 119 -5.98 -0.62 -1.80
CA MET A 119 -7.38 -0.78 -1.46
C MET A 119 -7.79 0.28 -0.43
N ILE A 120 -8.95 0.91 -0.63
CA ILE A 120 -9.67 1.65 0.42
C ILE A 120 -10.93 0.86 0.73
N ALA A 121 -10.82 -0.03 1.71
CA ALA A 121 -11.88 -0.95 2.07
C ALA A 121 -13.10 -0.23 2.61
N GLU A 122 -12.89 0.72 3.53
CA GLU A 122 -13.96 1.43 4.22
C GLU A 122 -14.68 2.46 3.31
N PRO A 123 -15.97 2.24 2.96
CA PRO A 123 -16.69 3.12 2.04
C PRO A 123 -16.75 4.58 2.51
N ALA A 124 -16.80 4.79 3.82
CA ALA A 124 -16.83 6.11 4.42
C ALA A 124 -15.59 6.96 4.05
N TYR A 125 -14.46 6.34 3.74
CA TYR A 125 -13.19 7.02 3.43
C TYR A 125 -12.87 7.08 1.93
N ARG A 126 -13.68 6.42 1.09
CA ARG A 126 -13.54 6.48 -0.36
C ARG A 126 -13.85 7.88 -0.88
N ARG A 127 -13.29 8.23 -2.05
CA ARG A 127 -13.51 9.52 -2.75
C ARG A 127 -13.09 10.78 -1.98
N ARG A 128 -12.31 10.65 -0.91
CA ARG A 128 -11.75 11.77 -0.12
C ARG A 128 -10.30 12.13 -0.47
N GLY A 129 -9.73 11.51 -1.50
CA GLY A 129 -8.32 11.70 -1.89
C GLY A 129 -7.32 10.84 -1.11
N VAL A 130 -7.77 10.09 -0.08
CA VAL A 130 -6.93 9.22 0.76
C VAL A 130 -6.05 8.27 -0.05
N ALA A 131 -6.63 7.56 -1.04
CA ALA A 131 -5.85 6.64 -1.89
C ALA A 131 -4.72 7.33 -2.66
N HIS A 132 -4.97 8.55 -3.15
CA HIS A 132 -3.97 9.34 -3.86
C HIS A 132 -2.85 9.79 -2.93
N THR A 133 -3.19 10.20 -1.71
CA THR A 133 -2.20 10.52 -0.68
C THR A 133 -1.39 9.29 -0.29
N ALA A 134 -2.03 8.17 0.04
CA ALA A 134 -1.37 6.94 0.45
C ALA A 134 -0.39 6.41 -0.62
N LEU A 135 -0.79 6.41 -1.90
CA LEU A 135 0.11 6.02 -3.00
C LEU A 135 1.31 6.97 -3.13
N GLN A 136 1.13 8.28 -2.97
CA GLN A 136 2.25 9.22 -2.99
C GLN A 136 3.25 8.95 -1.87
N LEU A 137 2.75 8.69 -0.65
CA LEU A 137 3.58 8.34 0.51
C LEU A 137 4.35 7.04 0.27
N MET A 138 3.66 5.99 -0.19
CA MET A 138 4.26 4.70 -0.52
C MET A 138 5.33 4.82 -1.60
N LEU A 139 5.02 5.49 -2.72
CA LEU A 139 5.95 5.66 -3.84
C LEU A 139 7.14 6.54 -3.46
N SER A 140 6.92 7.59 -2.67
CA SER A 140 8.01 8.42 -2.17
C SER A 140 8.92 7.66 -1.20
N TYR A 141 8.36 6.82 -0.33
CA TYR A 141 9.15 5.96 0.55
C TYR A 141 9.93 4.92 -0.27
N ALA A 142 9.27 4.25 -1.21
CA ALA A 142 9.86 3.20 -2.02
C ALA A 142 11.01 3.70 -2.91
N THR A 143 11.03 4.99 -3.26
CA THR A 143 12.09 5.61 -4.08
C THR A 143 13.13 6.38 -3.27
N ASP A 144 12.97 6.52 -1.96
CA ASP A 144 13.90 7.30 -1.15
C ASP A 144 15.24 6.56 -1.00
N PRO A 145 16.39 7.20 -1.30
CA PRO A 145 17.70 6.56 -1.17
C PRO A 145 18.06 6.08 0.25
N SER A 146 17.38 6.60 1.28
CA SER A 146 17.56 6.16 2.66
C SER A 146 16.71 4.96 3.05
N SER A 147 15.81 4.51 2.18
CA SER A 147 14.94 3.37 2.46
C SER A 147 15.71 2.04 2.47
N PRO A 148 15.32 1.10 3.34
CA PRO A 148 15.99 -0.18 3.49
C PRO A 148 15.74 -1.11 2.30
N LYS A 149 16.69 -2.02 2.03
CA LYS A 149 16.54 -3.05 0.99
C LYS A 149 15.23 -3.85 1.16
N PRO A 150 14.54 -4.20 0.05
CA PRO A 150 14.97 -4.09 -1.35
C PRO A 150 14.79 -2.69 -1.98
N LEU A 151 14.42 -1.67 -1.21
CA LEU A 151 14.38 -0.27 -1.65
C LEU A 151 15.81 0.34 -1.68
N PRO A 152 16.04 1.47 -2.37
CA PRO A 152 15.11 2.20 -3.24
C PRO A 152 14.81 1.45 -4.54
N VAL A 153 13.56 1.56 -5.00
CA VAL A 153 13.11 1.06 -6.30
C VAL A 153 13.30 2.15 -7.36
N PRO A 154 13.92 1.87 -8.50
CA PRO A 154 13.95 2.82 -9.62
C PRO A 154 12.54 3.13 -10.13
N LYS A 155 12.28 4.40 -10.42
CA LYS A 155 10.96 4.90 -10.81
C LYS A 155 10.35 4.19 -12.02
N ASP A 156 11.16 3.84 -13.01
CA ASP A 156 10.78 3.13 -14.24
C ASP A 156 10.34 1.68 -14.00
N ARG A 157 10.57 1.13 -12.80
CA ARG A 157 10.25 -0.26 -12.44
C ARG A 157 8.84 -0.42 -11.86
N PHE A 158 8.15 0.68 -11.55
CA PHE A 158 6.78 0.59 -11.05
C PHE A 158 5.79 0.23 -12.16
N VAL A 159 4.92 -0.71 -11.83
CA VAL A 159 3.81 -1.15 -12.66
C VAL A 159 2.54 -1.19 -11.84
N ALA A 160 1.39 -0.92 -12.46
CA ALA A 160 0.08 -1.18 -11.88
C ALA A 160 -0.77 -1.93 -12.90
N ARG A 161 -1.34 -3.06 -12.50
CA ARG A 161 -2.29 -3.83 -13.30
C ARG A 161 -3.68 -3.60 -12.74
N ILE A 162 -4.59 -3.13 -13.59
CA ILE A 162 -5.90 -2.66 -13.18
C ILE A 162 -6.92 -3.19 -14.17
N GLY A 163 -8.02 -3.76 -13.68
CA GLY A 163 -9.15 -4.14 -14.53
C GLY A 163 -9.59 -2.97 -15.42
N GLU A 164 -9.80 -3.21 -16.72
CA GLU A 164 -10.03 -2.18 -17.72
C GLU A 164 -11.29 -1.34 -17.46
N ARG A 165 -12.23 -1.90 -16.68
CA ARG A 165 -13.47 -1.26 -16.24
C ARG A 165 -13.30 -0.42 -14.97
N ASN A 166 -12.21 -0.57 -14.24
CA ASN A 166 -11.91 0.19 -13.03
C ASN A 166 -11.32 1.57 -13.37
N GLU A 167 -12.13 2.41 -14.02
CA GLU A 167 -11.73 3.75 -14.43
C GLU A 167 -11.31 4.65 -13.25
N ALA A 168 -11.84 4.37 -12.05
CA ALA A 168 -11.49 5.12 -10.85
C ALA A 168 -10.01 4.92 -10.48
N SER A 169 -9.54 3.67 -10.46
CA SER A 169 -8.13 3.35 -10.21
C SER A 169 -7.23 3.77 -11.37
N ILE A 170 -7.66 3.63 -12.63
CA ILE A 170 -6.90 4.11 -13.78
C ILE A 170 -6.61 5.62 -13.65
N ARG A 171 -7.66 6.44 -13.44
CA ARG A 171 -7.50 7.90 -13.25
C ARG A 171 -6.70 8.26 -12.00
N LEU A 172 -6.70 7.40 -10.98
CA LEU A 172 -5.89 7.59 -9.79
C LEU A 172 -4.40 7.48 -10.12
N PHE A 173 -4.01 6.42 -10.85
CA PHE A 173 -2.62 6.21 -11.27
C PHE A 173 -2.15 7.22 -12.32
N GLU A 174 -3.02 7.66 -13.23
CA GLU A 174 -2.71 8.76 -14.16
C GLU A 174 -2.32 10.05 -13.44
N LYS A 175 -3.00 10.39 -12.33
CA LYS A 175 -2.64 11.56 -11.51
C LYS A 175 -1.27 11.43 -10.84
N LEU A 176 -0.80 10.20 -10.65
CA LEU A 176 0.52 9.89 -10.09
C LEU A 176 1.64 9.87 -11.14
N GLY A 177 1.32 10.16 -12.41
CA GLY A 177 2.29 10.19 -13.51
C GLY A 177 2.38 8.90 -14.32
N PHE A 178 1.53 7.92 -14.03
CA PHE A 178 1.47 6.67 -14.78
C PHE A 178 0.68 6.84 -16.07
N SER A 179 1.01 6.06 -17.09
CA SER A 179 0.23 5.96 -18.33
C SER A 179 0.05 4.50 -18.71
N ILE A 180 -1.07 4.20 -19.39
CA ILE A 180 -1.31 2.86 -19.93
C ILE A 180 -0.25 2.55 -20.98
N THR A 181 0.53 1.49 -20.76
CA THR A 181 1.58 1.01 -21.68
C THR A 181 1.16 -0.25 -22.43
N LYS A 182 0.26 -1.06 -21.84
CA LYS A 182 -0.21 -2.31 -22.42
C LYS A 182 -1.66 -2.59 -22.02
N ARG A 183 -2.38 -3.29 -22.90
CA ARG A 183 -3.74 -3.80 -22.64
C ARG A 183 -3.72 -5.32 -22.78
N ALA A 184 -4.17 -6.03 -21.76
CA ALA A 184 -4.21 -7.48 -21.72
C ALA A 184 -5.66 -7.97 -21.90
N ALA A 185 -6.11 -8.03 -23.15
CA ALA A 185 -7.50 -8.34 -23.48
C ALA A 185 -8.00 -9.69 -22.95
N VAL A 186 -7.11 -10.67 -22.76
CA VAL A 186 -7.46 -12.00 -22.20
C VAL A 186 -7.86 -11.92 -20.73
N PHE A 187 -7.31 -10.95 -19.99
CA PHE A 187 -7.55 -10.75 -18.56
C PHE A 187 -8.47 -9.56 -18.28
N GLU A 188 -8.97 -8.87 -19.31
CA GLU A 188 -9.72 -7.61 -19.19
C GLU A 188 -8.99 -6.57 -18.30
N GLU A 189 -7.67 -6.47 -18.44
CA GLU A 189 -6.80 -5.61 -17.63
C GLU A 189 -5.96 -4.64 -18.48
N VAL A 190 -5.59 -3.52 -17.87
CA VAL A 190 -4.59 -2.57 -18.39
C VAL A 190 -3.37 -2.54 -17.49
N GLU A 191 -2.20 -2.46 -18.12
CA GLU A 191 -0.92 -2.22 -17.44
C GLU A 191 -0.59 -0.73 -17.56
N LEU A 192 -0.30 -0.10 -16.43
CA LEU A 192 0.20 1.26 -16.36
C LEU A 192 1.63 1.28 -15.83
N ARG A 193 2.48 2.12 -16.41
CA ARG A 193 3.83 2.39 -15.92
C ARG A 193 4.05 3.86 -15.71
N LEU A 194 4.97 4.20 -14.82
CA LEU A 194 5.37 5.59 -14.60
C LEU A 194 6.07 6.13 -15.85
N THR A 195 5.44 7.09 -16.52
CA THR A 195 6.00 7.72 -17.73
C THR A 195 6.45 9.16 -17.48
N ASP A 196 5.92 9.81 -16.44
CA ASP A 196 6.34 11.13 -15.99
C ASP A 196 7.29 11.01 -14.80
N GLU A 197 8.58 10.78 -15.07
CA GLU A 197 9.61 10.69 -14.02
C GLU A 197 9.82 12.01 -13.26
N SER A 198 9.41 13.14 -13.86
CA SER A 198 9.48 14.47 -13.24
C SER A 198 8.46 14.62 -12.11
N LYS A 199 7.48 13.71 -12.01
CA LYS A 199 6.48 13.71 -10.96
C LYS A 199 7.14 13.63 -9.58
N VAL A 200 6.83 14.61 -8.76
CA VAL A 200 7.19 14.64 -7.33
C VAL A 200 5.95 14.22 -6.54
N TRP A 201 6.12 13.21 -5.69
CA TRP A 201 5.08 12.74 -4.79
C TRP A 201 5.23 13.36 -3.40
N THR A 202 4.10 13.57 -2.72
CA THR A 202 4.08 13.98 -1.31
C THR A 202 4.87 13.01 -0.44
N ARG A 203 5.70 13.57 0.46
CA ARG A 203 6.41 12.85 1.52
C ARG A 203 5.64 12.95 2.82
N GLY A 204 5.66 11.88 3.60
CA GLY A 204 5.18 11.88 4.99
C GLY A 204 6.34 11.82 5.96
N ASP A 205 6.07 12.05 7.23
CA ASP A 205 7.08 11.96 8.27
C ASP A 205 7.33 10.50 8.61
N VAL A 206 8.50 10.00 8.23
CA VAL A 206 8.94 8.62 8.52
C VAL A 206 9.41 8.55 9.97
N LYS A 207 8.77 7.71 10.77
CA LYS A 207 9.06 7.47 12.18
C LYS A 207 9.26 5.98 12.42
N LEU A 208 9.94 5.64 13.50
CA LEU A 208 10.06 4.25 13.95
C LEU A 208 8.93 3.90 14.92
N LEU A 209 8.32 2.73 14.76
CA LEU A 209 7.40 2.17 15.73
C LEU A 209 8.20 1.63 16.92
N ASP A 210 7.95 2.15 18.13
CA ASP A 210 8.57 1.65 19.37
C ASP A 210 7.81 0.43 19.86
N GLY A 211 8.46 -0.73 19.91
CA GLY A 211 7.82 -2.00 20.29
C GLY A 211 8.58 -3.22 19.81
#